data_AF-A0A2M8TLU9-F1
#
_entry.id   AF-A0A2M8TLU9-F1
#
_cell.length_a   1.000
_cell.length_b   1.000
_cell.length_c   1.000
_cell.angle_alpha   90.00
_cell.angle_beta   90.00
_cell.angle_gamma   90.00
#
_symmetry.space_group_name_H-M   'P 1'
#
loop_
_entity.id
_entity.type
_entity.pdbx_description
1 polymer ?
#
loop_
_entity_poly.entity_id
_entity_poly.type
_entity_poly.pdbx_seq_one_letter_code
_entity_poly.pdbx_strand_id
1 'polypeptide(L)'
;MEMTMKTAKLFFKTTCLFTAAILTGCTADVAQEEEKNKEPNPAATDITFTSENPSTRTSITHSIGNGATPFWSERDRIWVKDVNGTWQKSSEGKFSSDKSNGIFTFSSGTFKDNCEVHYTGVNGTADKVTIANEQRQSNPNDFSHAGVSGDCGIGTAKGNGKNFKFKLSHKASYLCFLPHSSNELIKKSKLIKIEVISKDNIAGTFDFSNGVLSHTRTRTNNSDKAITLITGNGFSIEGSTNIEKNGSYIVIAPGDHELTVRYWLRYKENSYSEEIKGTVTKTFKLNCEVGKIYDIIAKLDPTDYSNEKYYMWDCANGQDYWKGYESYQPKTKYRPAGQHYPNSVKDPRWYNEKSFPDPAYRSCKDCPNVNETWWYIQDGDPHWDSEELWVMYDHLYTGGMWLKKKNNISGFSSSRSPNGTDYTTKPESASYNNNNVPFGRPENSEKYFYLPALGGYDHGRFDNIGEVGNYWTCTPTPWNTSPSTPTKGAYYLYFYLDNKGKKCTASLYGGLNRDKGFTLWEKK
;
A
#
# COMPACT_ATOMS: atom_id res chain seq x y z
N MET A 1 -23.22 -49.76 7.00
CA MET A 1 -23.78 -48.45 6.58
C MET A 1 -22.82 -47.38 7.06
N GLU A 2 -21.75 -47.16 6.31
CA GLU A 2 -20.66 -46.25 6.71
C GLU A 2 -20.80 -44.91 6.00
N MET A 3 -20.75 -43.81 6.75
CA MET A 3 -20.77 -42.46 6.17
C MET A 3 -19.35 -41.98 5.88
N THR A 4 -19.03 -41.85 4.60
CA THR A 4 -17.77 -41.29 4.12
C THR A 4 -17.75 -39.77 4.35
N MET A 5 -17.08 -39.31 5.41
CA MET A 5 -16.84 -37.87 5.61
C MET A 5 -15.82 -37.35 4.58
N LYS A 6 -16.31 -36.59 3.59
CA LYS A 6 -15.47 -35.88 2.63
C LYS A 6 -14.91 -34.60 3.27
N THR A 7 -13.60 -34.55 3.45
CA THR A 7 -12.89 -33.36 3.97
C THR A 7 -13.03 -32.19 2.99
N ALA A 8 -13.75 -31.14 3.38
CA ALA A 8 -13.90 -29.94 2.57
C ALA A 8 -12.58 -29.11 2.56
N LYS A 9 -12.01 -28.87 1.37
CA LYS A 9 -10.88 -27.95 1.21
C LYS A 9 -11.36 -26.50 1.33
N LEU A 10 -11.26 -25.94 2.54
CA LEU A 10 -11.65 -24.55 2.82
C LEU A 10 -10.64 -23.56 2.24
N PHE A 11 -10.77 -23.24 0.95
CA PHE A 11 -10.04 -22.12 0.35
C PHE A 11 -10.53 -20.80 0.95
N PHE A 12 -9.73 -20.20 1.83
CA PHE A 12 -9.96 -18.86 2.37
C PHE A 12 -9.80 -17.78 1.27
N LYS A 13 -10.83 -17.63 0.43
CA LYS A 13 -11.04 -16.41 -0.35
C LYS A 13 -11.58 -15.33 0.60
N THR A 14 -10.69 -14.59 1.24
CA THR A 14 -11.04 -13.42 2.05
C THR A 14 -11.48 -12.26 1.16
N THR A 15 -12.66 -12.40 0.57
CA THR A 15 -13.34 -11.31 -0.14
C THR A 15 -13.96 -10.39 0.91
N CYS A 16 -13.23 -9.33 1.29
CA CYS A 16 -13.82 -8.26 2.09
C CYS A 16 -15.00 -7.65 1.33
N LEU A 17 -16.18 -7.61 1.96
CA LEU A 17 -17.26 -6.77 1.46
C LEU A 17 -16.88 -5.31 1.75
N PHE A 18 -16.82 -4.49 0.70
CA PHE A 18 -16.53 -3.07 0.82
C PHE A 18 -17.83 -2.28 0.87
N THR A 19 -18.16 -1.71 2.03
CA THR A 19 -19.20 -0.67 2.16
C THR A 19 -18.53 0.70 2.13
N ALA A 20 -18.33 1.25 0.93
CA ALA A 20 -18.02 2.66 0.77
C ALA A 20 -19.30 3.47 1.02
N ALA A 21 -19.32 4.29 2.07
CA ALA A 21 -20.43 5.20 2.33
C ALA A 21 -20.35 6.38 1.35
N ILE A 22 -21.41 6.60 0.59
CA ILE A 22 -21.55 7.75 -0.32
C ILE A 22 -22.44 8.78 0.36
N LEU A 23 -21.98 10.04 0.45
CA LEU A 23 -22.79 11.16 0.92
C LEU A 23 -23.01 12.18 -0.21
N THR A 24 -24.04 13.01 -0.07
CA THR A 24 -24.50 13.94 -1.10
C THR A 24 -23.84 15.31 -0.97
N GLY A 25 -23.29 15.82 -2.07
CA GLY A 25 -22.79 17.20 -2.17
C GLY A 25 -23.90 18.12 -2.67
N CYS A 26 -24.08 19.28 -2.03
CA CYS A 26 -25.16 20.21 -2.36
C CYS A 26 -24.87 21.04 -3.62
N THR A 27 -25.91 21.29 -4.42
CA THR A 27 -25.91 22.40 -5.38
C THR A 27 -25.84 23.74 -4.64
N ALA A 28 -25.07 24.68 -5.17
CA ALA A 28 -24.79 25.96 -4.52
C ALA A 28 -25.56 27.11 -5.18
N ASP A 29 -26.80 27.34 -4.71
CA ASP A 29 -27.55 28.57 -4.98
C ASP A 29 -27.46 29.54 -3.80
N VAL A 30 -27.44 30.84 -4.12
CA VAL A 30 -27.47 31.96 -3.17
C VAL A 30 -28.89 32.51 -3.10
N ALA A 31 -29.48 32.52 -1.91
CA ALA A 31 -30.81 33.07 -1.65
C ALA A 31 -30.81 34.60 -1.75
N GLN A 32 -31.99 35.19 -2.02
CA GLN A 32 -32.11 36.61 -2.35
C GLN A 32 -32.61 37.42 -1.16
N GLU A 33 -31.82 38.42 -0.73
CA GLU A 33 -32.34 39.63 -0.10
C GLU A 33 -32.63 40.66 -1.21
N GLU A 34 -33.66 41.49 -1.06
CA GLU A 34 -34.19 42.36 -2.13
C GLU A 34 -33.36 43.62 -2.44
N GLU A 35 -32.06 43.46 -2.69
CA GLU A 35 -31.29 44.53 -3.34
C GLU A 35 -31.63 44.57 -4.85
N LYS A 36 -32.37 45.61 -5.25
CA LYS A 36 -32.73 45.87 -6.65
C LYS A 36 -31.49 45.87 -7.55
N ASN A 37 -31.59 45.19 -8.71
CA ASN A 37 -30.60 45.21 -9.78
C ASN A 37 -30.02 46.62 -10.01
N LYS A 38 -28.77 46.82 -9.58
CA LYS A 38 -27.99 48.02 -9.85
C LYS A 38 -26.95 47.69 -10.91
N GLU A 39 -26.71 48.65 -11.80
CA GLU A 39 -25.70 48.51 -12.83
C GLU A 39 -24.28 48.42 -12.22
N PRO A 40 -23.32 47.78 -12.91
CA PRO A 40 -21.94 47.68 -12.43
C PRO A 40 -21.35 49.07 -12.20
N ASN A 41 -20.77 49.32 -11.03
CA ASN A 41 -20.21 50.63 -10.68
C ASN A 41 -18.70 50.69 -10.98
N PRO A 42 -18.23 51.42 -12.01
CA PRO A 42 -16.81 51.49 -12.36
C PRO A 42 -15.97 52.29 -11.36
N ALA A 43 -16.62 53.05 -10.46
CA ALA A 43 -15.98 53.90 -9.45
C ALA A 43 -16.03 53.29 -8.04
N ALA A 44 -16.39 52.01 -7.90
CA ALA A 44 -16.45 51.35 -6.59
C ALA A 44 -15.05 51.06 -6.03
N THR A 45 -14.65 51.74 -4.96
CA THR A 45 -13.55 51.32 -4.08
C THR A 45 -14.05 50.32 -3.05
N ASP A 46 -13.14 49.55 -2.44
CA ASP A 46 -13.42 48.65 -1.32
C ASP A 46 -14.53 47.63 -1.63
N ILE A 47 -14.39 46.96 -2.78
CA ILE A 47 -15.34 45.95 -3.25
C ILE A 47 -15.18 44.69 -2.38
N THR A 48 -16.29 44.17 -1.87
CA THR A 48 -16.31 43.01 -0.95
C THR A 48 -17.08 41.83 -1.53
N PHE A 49 -16.53 40.64 -1.34
CA PHE A 49 -17.18 39.35 -1.63
C PHE A 49 -17.20 38.53 -0.35
N THR A 50 -18.40 38.27 0.18
CA THR A 50 -18.61 37.49 1.41
C THR A 50 -19.11 36.10 1.06
N SER A 51 -18.49 35.05 1.60
CA SER A 51 -19.02 33.68 1.45
C SER A 51 -20.23 33.48 2.38
N GLU A 52 -21.34 32.93 1.87
CA GLU A 52 -22.47 32.53 2.72
C GLU A 52 -22.41 31.08 3.20
N ASN A 53 -22.72 30.89 4.48
CA ASN A 53 -23.00 29.61 5.12
C ASN A 53 -24.35 29.02 4.64
N PRO A 54 -24.65 27.72 4.86
CA PRO A 54 -23.87 26.75 5.62
C PRO A 54 -22.82 26.00 4.79
N SER A 55 -21.66 25.78 5.42
CA SER A 55 -20.70 24.69 5.17
C SER A 55 -20.05 24.58 3.77
N THR A 56 -19.39 25.65 3.30
CA THR A 56 -18.36 25.66 2.21
C THR A 56 -17.52 26.96 2.27
N ARG A 57 -16.18 27.04 2.20
CA ARG A 57 -15.03 26.07 2.18
C ARG A 57 -14.17 26.33 3.45
N THR A 58 -13.11 25.61 3.89
CA THR A 58 -12.08 24.75 3.28
C THR A 58 -11.63 23.58 4.20
N SER A 59 -11.32 23.80 5.50
CA SER A 59 -10.76 22.83 6.47
C SER A 59 -11.78 21.81 6.99
N ILE A 60 -12.16 20.88 6.12
CA ILE A 60 -13.16 19.86 6.37
C ILE A 60 -12.93 19.13 7.71
N THR A 61 -13.79 19.37 8.70
CA THR A 61 -13.96 18.44 9.82
C THR A 61 -15.02 17.42 9.41
N HIS A 62 -14.71 16.15 9.62
CA HIS A 62 -15.65 15.06 9.37
C HIS A 62 -15.79 14.24 10.65
N SER A 63 -16.95 13.60 10.79
CA SER A 63 -17.19 12.56 11.79
C SER A 63 -17.93 11.44 11.06
N ILE A 64 -17.56 10.20 11.36
CA ILE A 64 -17.98 9.00 10.60
C ILE A 64 -19.50 9.03 10.38
N GLY A 65 -19.93 9.07 9.12
CA GLY A 65 -21.35 9.12 8.72
C GLY A 65 -22.06 10.49 8.82
N ASN A 66 -21.48 11.50 9.48
CA ASN A 66 -22.10 12.83 9.67
C ASN A 66 -21.78 13.86 8.55
N GLY A 67 -21.04 13.46 7.51
CA GLY A 67 -20.62 14.37 6.44
C GLY A 67 -19.47 15.32 6.83
N ALA A 68 -19.12 16.21 5.90
CA ALA A 68 -17.93 17.06 5.96
C ALA A 68 -18.33 18.53 6.15
N THR A 69 -17.84 19.20 7.19
CA THR A 69 -18.07 20.64 7.44
C THR A 69 -16.80 21.44 7.10
N PRO A 70 -16.79 22.27 6.04
CA PRO A 70 -15.62 23.03 5.62
C PRO A 70 -15.58 24.47 6.21
N PHE A 71 -14.38 24.95 6.61
CA PHE A 71 -14.16 26.31 7.17
C PHE A 71 -12.85 26.95 6.63
N TRP A 72 -12.81 28.23 6.29
CA TRP A 72 -11.74 28.83 5.47
C TRP A 72 -10.32 28.77 6.07
N SER A 73 -9.30 28.60 5.22
CA SER A 73 -7.90 28.55 5.64
C SER A 73 -7.17 29.88 5.42
N GLU A 74 -6.16 30.15 6.26
CA GLU A 74 -5.29 31.31 6.10
C GLU A 74 -4.65 31.35 4.70
N ARG A 75 -4.51 32.56 4.16
CA ARG A 75 -3.99 32.84 2.80
C ARG A 75 -4.89 32.41 1.64
N ASP A 76 -6.07 31.84 1.90
CA ASP A 76 -7.09 31.61 0.87
C ASP A 76 -7.48 32.92 0.18
N ARG A 77 -7.75 32.82 -1.13
CA ARG A 77 -8.10 33.91 -2.05
C ARG A 77 -9.09 33.40 -3.09
N ILE A 78 -9.92 34.29 -3.62
CA ILE A 78 -10.80 33.99 -4.75
C ILE A 78 -10.36 34.76 -6.00
N TRP A 79 -10.76 34.23 -7.15
CA TRP A 79 -10.73 34.91 -8.43
C TRP A 79 -12.15 35.22 -8.85
N VAL A 80 -12.41 36.43 -9.37
CA VAL A 80 -13.73 36.82 -9.86
C VAL A 80 -13.60 37.40 -11.27
N LYS A 81 -14.48 36.99 -12.18
CA LYS A 81 -14.50 37.49 -13.56
C LYS A 81 -15.23 38.83 -13.61
N ASP A 82 -14.55 39.86 -14.09
CA ASP A 82 -15.11 41.21 -14.25
C ASP A 82 -16.00 41.33 -15.52
N VAL A 83 -16.64 42.48 -15.70
CA VAL A 83 -17.51 42.76 -16.86
C VAL A 83 -16.79 42.69 -18.22
N ASN A 84 -15.46 42.80 -18.24
CA ASN A 84 -14.63 42.67 -19.45
C ASN A 84 -14.19 41.22 -19.70
N GLY A 85 -14.64 40.27 -18.87
CA GLY A 85 -14.25 38.86 -18.94
C GLY A 85 -12.87 38.56 -18.32
N THR A 86 -12.23 39.54 -17.67
CA THR A 86 -10.89 39.38 -17.10
C THR A 86 -10.97 38.86 -15.66
N TRP A 87 -10.08 37.92 -15.31
CA TRP A 87 -10.00 37.37 -13.96
C TRP A 87 -9.24 38.32 -13.02
N GLN A 88 -9.97 38.93 -12.08
CA GLN A 88 -9.39 39.70 -10.98
C GLN A 88 -9.06 38.77 -9.81
N LYS A 89 -8.03 39.08 -9.01
CA LYS A 89 -7.63 38.31 -7.82
C LYS A 89 -7.91 39.08 -6.53
N SER A 90 -8.48 38.41 -5.53
CA SER A 90 -8.70 39.03 -4.23
C SER A 90 -7.41 39.19 -3.42
N SER A 91 -7.47 40.08 -2.43
CA SER A 91 -6.62 40.01 -1.24
C SER A 91 -6.83 38.69 -0.48
N GLU A 92 -5.97 38.37 0.50
CA GLU A 92 -6.23 37.26 1.43
C GLU A 92 -7.54 37.52 2.18
N GLY A 93 -8.37 36.47 2.29
CA GLY A 93 -9.65 36.58 2.97
C GLY A 93 -9.50 36.91 4.46
N LYS A 94 -10.44 37.67 5.00
CA LYS A 94 -10.62 37.86 6.45
C LYS A 94 -11.71 36.93 6.93
N PHE A 95 -11.38 36.02 7.83
CA PHE A 95 -12.25 34.92 8.24
C PHE A 95 -12.85 35.14 9.63
N SER A 96 -14.03 34.55 9.87
CA SER A 96 -14.60 34.44 11.21
C SER A 96 -13.75 33.53 12.11
N SER A 97 -13.96 33.57 13.43
CA SER A 97 -13.19 32.79 14.40
C SER A 97 -13.41 31.27 14.29
N ASP A 98 -14.62 30.86 13.92
CA ASP A 98 -14.98 29.50 13.52
C ASP A 98 -14.61 29.19 12.06
N LYS A 99 -14.00 30.16 11.35
CA LYS A 99 -13.63 30.13 9.94
C LYS A 99 -14.79 29.89 8.94
N SER A 100 -16.05 29.80 9.37
CA SER A 100 -17.16 29.43 8.49
C SER A 100 -17.56 30.51 7.47
N ASN A 101 -17.12 31.76 7.65
CA ASN A 101 -17.34 32.87 6.71
C ASN A 101 -16.02 33.56 6.37
N GLY A 102 -15.86 33.98 5.11
CA GLY A 102 -14.71 34.75 4.62
C GLY A 102 -15.14 35.98 3.82
N ILE A 103 -14.52 37.12 4.12
CA ILE A 103 -14.68 38.38 3.39
C ILE A 103 -13.41 38.61 2.55
N PHE A 104 -13.57 38.63 1.24
CA PHE A 104 -12.51 38.84 0.26
C PHE A 104 -12.63 40.24 -0.34
N THR A 105 -11.52 40.98 -0.40
CA THR A 105 -11.51 42.37 -0.87
C THR A 105 -10.75 42.54 -2.17
N PHE A 106 -11.30 43.40 -3.04
CA PHE A 106 -10.70 43.79 -4.33
C PHE A 106 -10.44 45.31 -4.34
N SER A 107 -9.24 45.68 -4.77
CA SER A 107 -8.80 47.09 -4.94
C SER A 107 -9.08 47.64 -6.35
N SER A 108 -9.53 46.79 -7.28
CA SER A 108 -9.82 47.13 -8.67
C SER A 108 -10.74 46.08 -9.31
N GLY A 109 -11.23 46.37 -10.52
CA GLY A 109 -12.22 45.57 -11.23
C GLY A 109 -13.61 46.19 -11.21
N THR A 110 -14.48 45.75 -12.11
CA THR A 110 -15.88 46.19 -12.18
C THR A 110 -16.74 44.95 -12.34
N PHE A 111 -17.60 44.70 -11.36
CA PHE A 111 -18.34 43.44 -11.25
C PHE A 111 -19.85 43.69 -11.37
N LYS A 112 -20.54 42.71 -11.97
CA LYS A 112 -21.99 42.70 -12.14
C LYS A 112 -22.62 41.64 -11.25
N ASP A 113 -23.93 41.74 -11.05
CA ASP A 113 -24.71 40.64 -10.48
C ASP A 113 -24.56 39.36 -11.32
N ASN A 114 -24.49 38.21 -10.64
CA ASN A 114 -24.13 36.90 -11.21
C ASN A 114 -22.76 36.89 -11.93
N CYS A 115 -21.74 37.47 -11.29
CA CYS A 115 -20.35 37.29 -11.74
C CYS A 115 -19.77 35.94 -11.27
N GLU A 116 -18.86 35.39 -12.07
CA GLU A 116 -18.29 34.06 -11.88
C GLU A 116 -17.14 34.09 -10.87
N VAL A 117 -17.17 33.20 -9.88
CA VAL A 117 -16.19 33.09 -8.80
C VAL A 117 -15.46 31.74 -8.89
N HIS A 118 -14.14 31.75 -8.98
CA HIS A 118 -13.29 30.57 -8.88
C HIS A 118 -12.45 30.62 -7.59
N TYR A 119 -12.38 29.53 -6.84
CA TYR A 119 -11.41 29.35 -5.76
C TYR A 119 -10.60 28.07 -6.01
N THR A 120 -9.33 28.26 -6.31
CA THR A 120 -8.42 27.25 -6.90
C THR A 120 -7.34 26.76 -5.93
N GLY A 121 -7.60 26.87 -4.62
CA GLY A 121 -6.60 26.64 -3.58
C GLY A 121 -5.57 27.77 -3.49
N VAL A 122 -4.70 27.70 -2.47
CA VAL A 122 -3.64 28.70 -2.20
C VAL A 122 -2.63 28.80 -3.36
N ASN A 123 -2.43 27.70 -4.09
CA ASN A 123 -1.39 27.53 -5.11
C ASN A 123 -1.89 27.65 -6.57
N GLY A 124 -3.19 27.86 -6.79
CA GLY A 124 -3.78 27.87 -8.14
C GLY A 124 -3.84 29.24 -8.84
N THR A 125 -4.04 29.22 -10.15
CA THR A 125 -4.46 30.39 -10.96
C THR A 125 -5.95 30.29 -11.28
N ALA A 126 -6.60 31.36 -11.71
CA ALA A 126 -8.04 31.36 -12.00
C ALA A 126 -8.49 30.23 -12.94
N ASP A 127 -7.60 29.84 -13.85
CA ASP A 127 -7.77 28.82 -14.89
C ASP A 127 -7.13 27.46 -14.55
N LYS A 128 -6.40 27.29 -13.43
CA LYS A 128 -5.66 26.04 -13.14
C LYS A 128 -5.63 25.68 -11.66
N VAL A 129 -5.88 24.40 -11.38
CA VAL A 129 -5.80 23.80 -10.05
C VAL A 129 -4.67 22.77 -10.04
N THR A 130 -3.86 22.76 -8.98
CA THR A 130 -2.87 21.69 -8.76
C THR A 130 -3.28 20.86 -7.54
N ILE A 131 -3.56 19.58 -7.77
CA ILE A 131 -3.72 18.59 -6.70
C ILE A 131 -2.32 18.07 -6.35
N ALA A 132 -1.95 18.21 -5.08
CA ALA A 132 -0.59 17.94 -4.63
C ALA A 132 -0.33 16.42 -4.51
N ASN A 133 0.80 15.98 -5.08
CA ASN A 133 1.31 14.62 -4.95
C ASN A 133 1.96 14.35 -3.58
N GLU A 134 2.33 15.41 -2.85
CA GLU A 134 2.66 15.34 -1.42
C GLU A 134 1.66 16.21 -0.64
N GLN A 135 1.00 15.60 0.34
CA GLN A 135 0.03 16.24 1.24
C GLN A 135 0.49 16.02 2.69
N ARG A 136 0.17 16.94 3.60
CA ARG A 136 0.73 16.94 4.95
C ARG A 136 -0.34 17.24 5.98
N GLN A 137 -0.51 16.33 6.94
CA GLN A 137 -1.50 16.43 8.01
C GLN A 137 -0.79 16.24 9.36
N SER A 138 -0.83 17.25 10.23
CA SER A 138 -0.07 17.23 11.50
C SER A 138 -0.78 16.51 12.64
N ASN A 139 -2.12 16.52 12.63
CA ASN A 139 -2.98 16.00 13.69
C ASN A 139 -4.01 15.00 13.10
N PRO A 140 -4.50 13.99 13.83
CA PRO A 140 -5.70 13.25 13.43
C PRO A 140 -6.91 14.17 13.28
N ASN A 141 -7.84 13.81 12.39
CA ASN A 141 -9.08 14.56 12.08
C ASN A 141 -8.89 16.06 11.73
N ASP A 142 -7.83 16.39 10.98
CA ASP A 142 -7.46 17.79 10.66
C ASP A 142 -7.24 17.97 9.14
N PHE A 143 -8.29 18.32 8.39
CA PHE A 143 -8.17 18.57 6.95
C PHE A 143 -7.82 20.04 6.61
N SER A 144 -7.16 20.78 7.51
CA SER A 144 -6.73 22.18 7.23
C SER A 144 -5.85 22.32 5.99
N HIS A 145 -5.15 21.26 5.59
CA HIS A 145 -4.32 21.20 4.39
C HIS A 145 -5.10 21.15 3.06
N ALA A 146 -6.43 21.04 3.05
CA ALA A 146 -7.23 20.91 1.82
C ALA A 146 -6.90 22.00 0.78
N GLY A 147 -6.88 23.28 1.19
CA GLY A 147 -6.63 24.43 0.31
C GLY A 147 -5.22 24.51 -0.28
N VAL A 148 -4.20 23.91 0.35
CA VAL A 148 -2.85 23.77 -0.24
C VAL A 148 -2.69 22.48 -1.06
N SER A 149 -3.54 21.48 -0.80
CA SER A 149 -3.50 20.16 -1.41
C SER A 149 -4.27 20.05 -2.73
N GLY A 150 -5.02 21.09 -3.13
CA GLY A 150 -5.74 21.17 -4.40
C GLY A 150 -7.26 21.24 -4.29
N ASP A 151 -7.81 21.45 -3.09
CA ASP A 151 -9.25 21.68 -2.94
C ASP A 151 -9.66 22.92 -3.75
N CYS A 152 -10.67 22.76 -4.62
CA CYS A 152 -11.10 23.75 -5.59
C CYS A 152 -12.63 23.80 -5.70
N GLY A 153 -13.17 24.91 -6.22
CA GLY A 153 -14.60 25.10 -6.37
C GLY A 153 -14.94 26.33 -7.21
N ILE A 154 -16.17 26.37 -7.72
CA ILE A 154 -16.73 27.53 -8.42
C ILE A 154 -18.03 27.99 -7.77
N GLY A 155 -18.40 29.25 -7.99
CA GLY A 155 -19.66 29.81 -7.54
C GLY A 155 -20.10 30.98 -8.41
N THR A 156 -21.33 31.41 -8.17
CA THR A 156 -21.89 32.63 -8.76
C THR A 156 -22.10 33.63 -7.63
N ALA A 157 -21.55 34.83 -7.78
CA ALA A 157 -21.72 35.91 -6.82
C ALA A 157 -22.92 36.80 -7.18
N LYS A 158 -23.82 37.00 -6.22
CA LYS A 158 -24.94 37.95 -6.34
C LYS A 158 -24.61 39.24 -5.58
N GLY A 159 -24.97 40.40 -6.11
CA GLY A 159 -24.63 41.67 -5.46
C GLY A 159 -24.78 42.93 -6.30
N ASN A 160 -24.42 44.05 -5.68
CA ASN A 160 -24.87 45.40 -6.08
C ASN A 160 -23.80 46.28 -6.77
N GLY A 161 -22.72 45.67 -7.25
CA GLY A 161 -21.57 46.38 -7.83
C GLY A 161 -20.48 46.80 -6.82
N LYS A 162 -20.76 46.76 -5.50
CA LYS A 162 -19.74 46.95 -4.45
C LYS A 162 -19.71 45.81 -3.43
N ASN A 163 -20.88 45.35 -2.97
CA ASN A 163 -21.00 44.25 -2.02
C ASN A 163 -21.59 43.04 -2.73
N PHE A 164 -20.98 41.88 -2.55
CA PHE A 164 -21.36 40.62 -3.16
C PHE A 164 -21.40 39.49 -2.13
N LYS A 165 -22.32 38.54 -2.35
CA LYS A 165 -22.42 37.28 -1.61
C LYS A 165 -22.29 36.11 -2.57
N PHE A 166 -21.57 35.06 -2.16
CA PHE A 166 -21.36 33.88 -2.99
C PHE A 166 -21.34 32.58 -2.19
N LYS A 167 -21.63 31.46 -2.85
CA LYS A 167 -21.44 30.10 -2.34
C LYS A 167 -20.66 29.28 -3.38
N LEU A 168 -19.85 28.33 -2.93
CA LEU A 168 -19.02 27.50 -3.82
C LEU A 168 -19.53 26.06 -3.89
N SER A 169 -19.68 25.53 -5.10
CA SER A 169 -19.68 24.08 -5.33
C SER A 169 -18.24 23.59 -5.45
N HIS A 170 -17.84 22.67 -4.57
CA HIS A 170 -16.54 21.98 -4.65
C HIS A 170 -16.39 21.22 -5.98
N LYS A 171 -15.15 21.11 -6.47
CA LYS A 171 -14.81 20.49 -7.76
C LYS A 171 -13.75 19.39 -7.71
N ALA A 172 -13.02 19.25 -6.60
CA ALA A 172 -12.19 18.08 -6.32
C ALA A 172 -13.01 16.96 -5.64
N SER A 173 -12.41 15.79 -5.46
CA SER A 173 -12.93 14.72 -4.60
C SER A 173 -12.00 14.54 -3.39
N TYR A 174 -12.47 13.86 -2.34
CA TYR A 174 -11.71 13.66 -1.11
C TYR A 174 -11.82 12.22 -0.60
N LEU A 175 -10.79 11.73 0.11
CA LEU A 175 -10.85 10.46 0.84
C LEU A 175 -10.57 10.71 2.32
N CYS A 176 -11.30 10.03 3.21
CA CYS A 176 -10.96 9.90 4.63
C CYS A 176 -10.48 8.47 4.89
N PHE A 177 -9.21 8.28 5.22
CA PHE A 177 -8.68 7.00 5.62
C PHE A 177 -8.94 6.75 7.11
N LEU A 178 -9.51 5.58 7.38
CA LEU A 178 -9.98 5.13 8.67
C LEU A 178 -9.37 3.76 9.05
N PRO A 179 -8.03 3.68 9.23
CA PRO A 179 -7.35 2.42 9.54
C PRO A 179 -7.55 1.95 10.99
N HIS A 180 -7.69 0.65 11.16
CA HIS A 180 -7.74 -0.02 12.48
C HIS A 180 -7.03 -1.38 12.40
N SER A 181 -6.67 -2.02 13.52
CA SER A 181 -6.03 -3.33 13.50
C SER A 181 -6.37 -4.17 14.73
N SER A 182 -6.59 -5.47 14.54
CA SER A 182 -6.68 -6.40 15.66
C SER A 182 -5.32 -6.88 16.16
N ASN A 183 -4.25 -6.68 15.39
CA ASN A 183 -2.90 -7.09 15.76
C ASN A 183 -2.26 -6.13 16.81
N GLU A 184 -1.75 -6.70 17.91
CA GLU A 184 -1.17 -5.93 19.02
C GLU A 184 0.11 -5.15 18.66
N LEU A 185 0.91 -5.64 17.71
CA LEU A 185 2.12 -4.94 17.25
C LEU A 185 1.75 -3.72 16.40
N ILE A 186 0.68 -3.83 15.62
CA ILE A 186 0.17 -2.73 14.80
C ILE A 186 -0.52 -1.66 15.66
N LYS A 187 -1.27 -2.03 16.71
CA LYS A 187 -1.79 -1.06 17.68
C LYS A 187 -0.69 -0.31 18.44
N LYS A 188 0.47 -0.93 18.63
CA LYS A 188 1.70 -0.30 19.19
C LYS A 188 2.49 0.51 18.15
N SER A 189 2.15 0.41 16.87
CA SER A 189 2.81 1.15 15.78
C SER A 189 2.27 2.57 15.62
N LYS A 190 2.99 3.41 14.87
CA LYS A 190 2.52 4.72 14.40
C LYS A 190 2.37 4.74 12.88
N LEU A 191 1.21 5.19 12.40
CA LEU A 191 0.96 5.48 11.00
C LEU A 191 1.66 6.77 10.61
N ILE A 192 2.77 6.68 9.88
CA ILE A 192 3.67 7.82 9.54
C ILE A 192 3.50 8.36 8.12
N LYS A 193 2.89 7.59 7.22
CA LYS A 193 2.63 7.96 5.82
C LYS A 193 1.49 7.09 5.25
N ILE A 194 0.70 7.65 4.35
CA ILE A 194 -0.20 6.87 3.47
C ILE A 194 0.22 7.17 2.04
N GLU A 195 0.55 6.13 1.26
CA GLU A 195 0.74 6.27 -0.19
C GLU A 195 -0.49 5.73 -0.90
N VAL A 196 -1.05 6.52 -1.80
CA VAL A 196 -2.17 6.17 -2.67
C VAL A 196 -1.64 6.16 -4.09
N ILE A 197 -1.76 5.03 -4.78
CA ILE A 197 -1.18 4.78 -6.11
C ILE A 197 -2.30 4.31 -7.04
N SER A 198 -2.42 4.92 -8.21
CA SER A 198 -3.37 4.54 -9.26
C SER A 198 -2.66 4.15 -10.56
N LYS A 199 -3.38 3.53 -11.49
CA LYS A 199 -2.94 3.38 -12.88
C LYS A 199 -3.05 4.70 -13.65
N ASP A 200 -3.94 5.58 -13.20
CA ASP A 200 -4.34 6.82 -13.85
C ASP A 200 -3.89 8.04 -13.03
N ASN A 201 -4.02 9.25 -13.59
CA ASN A 201 -3.59 10.47 -12.91
C ASN A 201 -4.59 10.83 -11.80
N ILE A 202 -4.14 10.78 -10.55
CA ILE A 202 -4.91 11.16 -9.34
C ILE A 202 -4.50 12.51 -8.75
N ALA A 203 -3.35 13.04 -9.20
CA ALA A 203 -2.77 14.32 -8.81
C ALA A 203 -2.22 15.08 -10.03
N GLY A 204 -1.60 16.24 -9.80
CA GLY A 204 -0.99 17.09 -10.82
C GLY A 204 -1.75 18.37 -11.11
N THR A 205 -1.37 19.09 -12.17
CA THR A 205 -1.99 20.36 -12.57
C THR A 205 -3.01 20.16 -13.69
N PHE A 206 -4.26 20.50 -13.39
CA PHE A 206 -5.44 20.36 -14.25
C PHE A 206 -5.86 21.72 -14.81
N ASP A 207 -6.38 21.72 -16.04
CA ASP A 207 -7.14 22.85 -16.56
C ASP A 207 -8.49 22.94 -15.80
N PHE A 208 -8.82 24.17 -15.41
CA PHE A 208 -10.00 24.58 -14.65
C PHE A 208 -10.68 25.82 -15.28
N SER A 209 -10.32 26.18 -16.52
CA SER A 209 -10.83 27.33 -17.27
C SER A 209 -12.36 27.38 -17.41
N ASN A 210 -13.03 26.22 -17.31
CA ASN A 210 -14.48 26.02 -17.35
C ASN A 210 -15.10 25.58 -16.02
N GLY A 211 -14.35 25.65 -14.90
CA GLY A 211 -14.84 25.26 -13.58
C GLY A 211 -15.03 23.75 -13.37
N VAL A 212 -14.39 22.91 -14.19
CA VAL A 212 -14.37 21.45 -14.07
C VAL A 212 -12.91 20.98 -14.05
N LEU A 213 -12.55 20.07 -13.14
CA LEU A 213 -11.26 19.37 -13.22
C LEU A 213 -11.29 18.40 -14.40
N SER A 214 -10.84 18.87 -15.57
CA SER A 214 -10.84 18.07 -16.78
C SER A 214 -9.73 17.01 -16.77
N HIS A 215 -10.00 15.80 -17.26
CA HIS A 215 -8.97 14.75 -17.43
C HIS A 215 -7.89 15.12 -18.49
N THR A 216 -8.10 16.20 -19.23
CA THR A 216 -7.18 16.72 -20.27
C THR A 216 -5.91 17.30 -19.65
N ARG A 217 -4.79 16.63 -19.92
CA ARG A 217 -3.48 16.88 -19.33
C ARG A 217 -2.81 18.18 -19.77
N THR A 218 -1.97 18.71 -18.88
CA THR A 218 -0.82 19.55 -19.25
C THR A 218 0.53 18.80 -19.17
N ARG A 219 0.61 17.66 -18.47
CA ARG A 219 1.85 16.88 -18.26
C ARG A 219 1.60 15.36 -18.21
N THR A 220 2.66 14.55 -18.33
CA THR A 220 2.62 13.08 -18.50
C THR A 220 3.59 12.32 -17.59
N ASN A 221 3.90 12.83 -16.40
CA ASN A 221 4.91 12.23 -15.50
C ASN A 221 4.28 11.26 -14.49
N ASN A 222 4.98 10.16 -14.18
CA ASN A 222 4.49 9.10 -13.28
C ASN A 222 4.22 9.57 -11.84
N SER A 223 4.78 10.71 -11.41
CA SER A 223 4.45 11.37 -10.14
C SER A 223 2.96 11.63 -9.95
N ASP A 224 2.24 11.85 -11.05
CA ASP A 224 0.86 12.33 -11.06
C ASP A 224 -0.14 11.18 -10.80
N LYS A 225 0.37 9.94 -10.76
CA LYS A 225 -0.34 8.71 -10.40
C LYS A 225 -0.27 8.36 -8.92
N ALA A 226 0.41 9.18 -8.11
CA ALA A 226 0.63 8.92 -6.69
C ALA A 226 0.30 10.14 -5.83
N ILE A 227 -0.30 9.90 -4.67
CA ILE A 227 -0.47 10.87 -3.59
C ILE A 227 0.15 10.29 -2.32
N THR A 228 1.06 11.05 -1.71
CA THR A 228 1.71 10.72 -0.44
C THR A 228 1.19 11.67 0.64
N LEU A 229 0.41 11.15 1.60
CA LEU A 229 0.05 11.88 2.81
C LEU A 229 1.09 11.59 3.90
N ILE A 230 1.67 12.64 4.48
CA ILE A 230 2.61 12.55 5.60
C ILE A 230 1.91 13.00 6.88
N THR A 231 1.82 12.10 7.86
CA THR A 231 1.01 12.24 9.09
C THR A 231 1.82 12.78 10.28
N GLY A 232 2.71 13.75 10.02
CA GLY A 232 3.56 14.40 11.03
C GLY A 232 4.42 13.43 11.83
N ASN A 233 4.25 13.42 13.17
CA ASN A 233 4.95 12.50 14.07
C ASN A 233 4.38 11.07 14.05
N GLY A 234 3.25 10.85 13.39
CA GLY A 234 2.59 9.57 13.18
C GLY A 234 1.41 9.31 14.12
N PHE A 235 0.30 8.87 13.54
CA PHE A 235 -1.00 8.67 14.21
C PHE A 235 -1.11 7.29 14.87
N SER A 236 -2.04 7.13 15.84
CA SER A 236 -2.24 5.85 16.55
C SER A 236 -3.19 4.91 15.79
N ILE A 237 -2.89 3.62 15.74
CA ILE A 237 -3.83 2.61 15.24
C ILE A 237 -4.58 1.98 16.42
N GLU A 238 -5.90 2.01 16.37
CA GLU A 238 -6.78 1.46 17.40
C GLU A 238 -7.37 0.10 16.96
N GLY A 239 -8.03 -0.61 17.89
CA GLY A 239 -8.70 -1.89 17.61
C GLY A 239 -9.89 -1.78 16.66
N SER A 240 -10.65 -0.69 16.81
CA SER A 240 -11.78 -0.30 15.97
C SER A 240 -11.49 1.03 15.27
N THR A 241 -12.29 1.36 14.27
CA THR A 241 -12.22 2.65 13.58
C THR A 241 -12.37 3.82 14.56
N ASN A 242 -11.42 4.76 14.55
CA ASN A 242 -11.48 5.96 15.40
C ASN A 242 -10.86 7.18 14.70
N ILE A 243 -11.72 8.05 14.18
CA ILE A 243 -11.34 9.23 13.40
C ILE A 243 -10.48 10.22 14.20
N GLU A 244 -10.73 10.36 15.52
CA GLU A 244 -9.95 11.20 16.44
C GLU A 244 -8.55 10.65 16.76
N LYS A 245 -8.20 9.46 16.25
CA LYS A 245 -6.90 8.80 16.48
C LYS A 245 -6.07 8.65 15.22
N ASN A 246 -6.71 8.51 14.05
CA ASN A 246 -6.02 8.36 12.77
C ASN A 246 -6.81 8.79 11.52
N GLY A 247 -7.93 9.52 11.67
CA GLY A 247 -8.66 10.09 10.53
C GLY A 247 -7.74 10.94 9.67
N SER A 248 -7.46 10.46 8.46
CA SER A 248 -6.38 10.98 7.61
C SER A 248 -6.92 11.31 6.22
N TYR A 249 -6.73 12.54 5.74
CA TYR A 249 -7.40 13.06 4.56
C TYR A 249 -6.48 13.22 3.35
N ILE A 250 -7.03 13.04 2.14
CA ILE A 250 -6.42 13.59 0.92
C ILE A 250 -7.45 14.27 0.03
N VAL A 251 -6.98 15.26 -0.73
CA VAL A 251 -7.64 15.74 -1.95
C VAL A 251 -7.19 14.85 -3.11
N ILE A 252 -8.12 14.42 -3.96
CA ILE A 252 -7.88 13.53 -5.11
C ILE A 252 -8.65 14.02 -6.36
N ALA A 253 -8.10 13.76 -7.55
CA ALA A 253 -8.79 14.05 -8.80
C ALA A 253 -10.08 13.20 -8.93
N PRO A 254 -11.24 13.78 -9.28
CA PRO A 254 -12.47 13.03 -9.52
C PRO A 254 -12.32 12.00 -10.65
N GLY A 255 -13.02 10.85 -10.55
CA GLY A 255 -13.00 9.79 -11.56
C GLY A 255 -13.14 8.37 -10.98
N ASP A 256 -13.26 7.37 -11.85
CA ASP A 256 -13.22 5.95 -11.46
C ASP A 256 -11.76 5.50 -11.28
N HIS A 257 -11.39 5.11 -10.05
CA HIS A 257 -10.00 4.76 -9.71
C HIS A 257 -9.87 3.36 -9.11
N GLU A 258 -8.84 2.64 -9.54
CA GLU A 258 -8.34 1.43 -8.89
C GLU A 258 -7.09 1.78 -8.07
N LEU A 259 -7.29 1.98 -6.77
CA LEU A 259 -6.27 2.49 -5.86
C LEU A 259 -5.56 1.35 -5.11
N THR A 260 -4.24 1.33 -5.19
CA THR A 260 -3.38 0.61 -4.24
C THR A 260 -2.98 1.58 -3.14
N VAL A 261 -3.36 1.28 -1.90
CA VAL A 261 -3.13 2.13 -0.73
C VAL A 261 -2.17 1.43 0.23
N ARG A 262 -1.05 2.07 0.54
CA ARG A 262 0.01 1.54 1.39
C ARG A 262 0.05 2.34 2.70
N TYR A 263 -0.33 1.70 3.79
CA TYR A 263 -0.30 2.30 5.12
C TYR A 263 1.08 2.07 5.72
N TRP A 264 1.90 3.11 5.78
CA TRP A 264 3.25 3.02 6.31
C TRP A 264 3.26 3.15 7.82
N LEU A 265 3.70 2.08 8.47
CA LEU A 265 3.74 1.93 9.90
C LEU A 265 5.19 1.95 10.39
N ARG A 266 5.40 2.60 11.54
CA ARG A 266 6.66 2.62 12.29
C ARG A 266 6.44 1.93 13.63
N TYR A 267 7.10 0.80 13.84
CA TYR A 267 7.08 0.03 15.07
C TYR A 267 8.43 0.14 15.78
N LYS A 268 8.41 0.31 17.11
CA LYS A 268 9.59 0.18 17.96
C LYS A 268 9.13 -0.38 19.31
N GLU A 269 9.69 -1.50 19.72
CA GLU A 269 9.23 -2.21 20.93
C GLU A 269 9.60 -1.45 22.21
N ASN A 270 10.81 -0.90 22.27
CA ASN A 270 11.32 -0.14 23.41
C ASN A 270 12.42 0.84 22.96
N SER A 271 13.05 1.57 23.89
CA SER A 271 14.10 2.55 23.58
C SER A 271 15.33 1.95 22.87
N TYR A 272 15.65 0.69 23.15
CA TYR A 272 16.88 0.00 22.71
C TYR A 272 16.67 -0.97 21.54
N SER A 273 15.43 -1.35 21.23
CA SER A 273 15.14 -2.18 20.04
C SER A 273 15.46 -1.42 18.76
N GLU A 274 15.73 -2.15 17.68
CA GLU A 274 15.71 -1.58 16.33
C GLU A 274 14.31 -1.05 15.99
N GLU A 275 14.23 -0.09 15.07
CA GLU A 275 12.97 0.49 14.61
C GLU A 275 12.59 -0.11 13.26
N ILE A 276 11.42 -0.74 13.19
CA ILE A 276 10.90 -1.38 12.00
C ILE A 276 9.96 -0.40 11.28
N LYS A 277 10.16 -0.24 9.98
CA LYS A 277 9.27 0.52 9.10
C LYS A 277 8.82 -0.38 7.95
N GLY A 278 7.56 -0.30 7.59
CA GLY A 278 7.01 -1.05 6.46
C GLY A 278 5.55 -0.72 6.19
N THR A 279 4.95 -1.41 5.24
CA THR A 279 3.58 -1.20 4.77
C THR A 279 2.65 -2.34 5.13
N VAL A 280 1.38 -2.01 5.38
CA VAL A 280 0.29 -2.94 5.08
C VAL A 280 -0.42 -2.39 3.85
N THR A 281 -0.42 -3.15 2.76
CA THR A 281 -0.98 -2.75 1.47
C THR A 281 -2.41 -3.27 1.32
N LYS A 282 -3.31 -2.41 0.84
CA LYS A 282 -4.71 -2.71 0.49
C LYS A 282 -5.02 -2.20 -0.92
N THR A 283 -6.10 -2.71 -1.52
CA THR A 283 -6.59 -2.28 -2.83
C THR A 283 -8.08 -1.94 -2.75
N PHE A 284 -8.48 -0.84 -3.39
CA PHE A 284 -9.86 -0.33 -3.41
C PHE A 284 -10.25 0.04 -4.85
N LYS A 285 -11.55 -0.02 -5.15
CA LYS A 285 -12.12 0.53 -6.38
C LYS A 285 -13.22 1.51 -6.01
N LEU A 286 -13.12 2.75 -6.49
CA LEU A 286 -13.96 3.86 -6.06
C LEU A 286 -14.33 4.71 -7.29
N ASN A 287 -15.59 5.12 -7.39
CA ASN A 287 -15.92 6.32 -8.14
C ASN A 287 -15.74 7.51 -7.20
N CYS A 288 -14.74 8.34 -7.46
CA CYS A 288 -14.48 9.58 -6.74
C CYS A 288 -15.30 10.70 -7.38
N GLU A 289 -16.56 10.86 -6.99
CA GLU A 289 -17.43 11.90 -7.55
C GLU A 289 -16.99 13.31 -7.12
N VAL A 290 -17.35 14.29 -7.93
CA VAL A 290 -17.10 15.71 -7.69
C VAL A 290 -17.75 16.19 -6.37
N GLY A 291 -16.95 16.82 -5.51
CA GLY A 291 -17.38 17.45 -4.27
C GLY A 291 -17.70 16.50 -3.12
N LYS A 292 -17.32 15.21 -3.22
CA LYS A 292 -17.63 14.19 -2.21
C LYS A 292 -16.41 13.76 -1.41
N ILE A 293 -16.66 13.29 -0.18
CA ILE A 293 -15.69 12.57 0.65
C ILE A 293 -16.11 11.10 0.78
N TYR A 294 -15.15 10.19 0.73
CA TYR A 294 -15.37 8.74 0.89
C TYR A 294 -14.59 8.17 2.07
N ASP A 295 -15.28 7.40 2.91
CA ASP A 295 -14.70 6.73 4.08
C ASP A 295 -14.04 5.40 3.69
N ILE A 296 -12.72 5.34 3.86
CA ILE A 296 -11.87 4.20 3.50
C ILE A 296 -11.41 3.47 4.76
N ILE A 297 -12.29 2.60 5.26
CA ILE A 297 -12.02 1.74 6.41
C ILE A 297 -11.05 0.61 6.00
N ALA A 298 -9.96 0.45 6.74
CA ALA A 298 -8.89 -0.51 6.41
C ALA A 298 -8.42 -1.31 7.63
N LYS A 299 -8.63 -2.64 7.61
CA LYS A 299 -8.12 -3.54 8.64
C LYS A 299 -6.64 -3.87 8.40
N LEU A 300 -5.75 -3.20 9.13
CA LEU A 300 -4.29 -3.31 9.03
C LEU A 300 -3.74 -4.48 9.85
N ASP A 301 -4.30 -5.68 9.71
CA ASP A 301 -3.59 -6.89 10.15
C ASP A 301 -2.54 -7.27 9.08
N PRO A 302 -1.27 -7.53 9.45
CA PRO A 302 -0.28 -8.14 8.56
C PRO A 302 -0.58 -9.63 8.34
N THR A 303 0.11 -10.26 7.39
CA THR A 303 0.05 -11.74 7.26
C THR A 303 0.83 -12.38 8.41
N ASP A 304 0.22 -13.33 9.12
CA ASP A 304 0.86 -14.09 10.20
C ASP A 304 1.37 -15.45 9.72
N TYR A 305 2.69 -15.61 9.70
CA TYR A 305 3.40 -16.83 9.33
C TYR A 305 3.80 -17.67 10.56
N SER A 306 3.31 -17.39 11.77
CA SER A 306 3.59 -18.20 12.98
C SER A 306 3.17 -19.67 12.87
N ASN A 307 2.25 -19.98 11.96
CA ASN A 307 1.85 -21.35 11.64
C ASN A 307 2.84 -22.08 10.72
N GLU A 308 3.71 -21.37 9.99
CA GLU A 308 4.70 -21.97 9.12
C GLU A 308 5.67 -22.87 9.89
N LYS A 309 6.21 -23.84 9.16
CA LYS A 309 7.06 -24.91 9.68
C LYS A 309 8.30 -25.10 8.82
N TYR A 310 9.34 -25.58 9.49
CA TYR A 310 10.63 -25.86 8.91
C TYR A 310 10.85 -27.36 8.95
N TYR A 311 11.56 -27.91 7.98
CA TYR A 311 11.74 -29.35 7.81
C TYR A 311 13.19 -29.63 7.40
N MET A 312 13.76 -30.74 7.89
CA MET A 312 14.88 -31.39 7.19
C MET A 312 14.36 -31.96 5.86
N TRP A 313 15.22 -32.07 4.85
CA TRP A 313 14.76 -32.39 3.49
C TRP A 313 14.06 -33.76 3.40
N ASP A 314 12.81 -33.74 2.95
CA ASP A 314 11.93 -34.90 2.79
C ASP A 314 11.85 -35.82 4.03
N CYS A 315 11.89 -35.24 5.23
CA CYS A 315 11.59 -35.96 6.48
C CYS A 315 10.20 -36.60 6.48
N ALA A 316 9.90 -37.45 7.46
CA ALA A 316 8.62 -38.17 7.48
C ALA A 316 7.40 -37.22 7.56
N ASN A 317 6.29 -37.65 6.97
CA ASN A 317 5.08 -36.83 6.87
C ASN A 317 4.59 -36.37 8.25
N GLY A 318 4.43 -35.05 8.42
CA GLY A 318 4.00 -34.44 9.69
C GLY A 318 5.11 -34.28 10.74
N GLN A 319 6.37 -34.56 10.41
CA GLN A 319 7.52 -34.44 11.33
C GLN A 319 8.34 -33.19 11.01
N ASP A 320 7.81 -32.02 11.37
CA ASP A 320 8.57 -30.77 11.28
C ASP A 320 9.79 -30.75 12.21
N TYR A 321 10.74 -29.86 11.94
CA TYR A 321 12.04 -29.79 12.60
C TYR A 321 11.95 -29.68 14.13
N TRP A 322 10.86 -29.11 14.67
CA TRP A 322 10.62 -28.95 16.11
C TRP A 322 9.46 -29.81 16.64
N LYS A 323 8.99 -30.80 15.88
CA LYS A 323 7.86 -31.65 16.25
C LYS A 323 8.09 -32.38 17.58
N GLY A 324 7.19 -32.18 18.54
CA GLY A 324 7.30 -32.72 19.90
C GLY A 324 8.26 -31.97 20.83
N TYR A 325 8.91 -30.90 20.33
CA TYR A 325 9.85 -30.04 21.04
C TYR A 325 9.57 -28.55 20.78
N GLU A 326 8.32 -28.20 20.46
CA GLU A 326 7.88 -26.86 20.05
C GLU A 326 8.09 -25.79 21.15
N SER A 327 8.21 -26.21 22.42
CA SER A 327 8.58 -25.37 23.56
C SER A 327 10.07 -25.01 23.62
N TYR A 328 10.93 -25.76 22.94
CA TYR A 328 12.38 -25.56 22.89
C TYR A 328 12.84 -24.86 21.59
N GLN A 329 11.93 -24.62 20.65
CA GLN A 329 12.19 -23.94 19.39
C GLN A 329 12.68 -22.50 19.62
N PRO A 330 13.89 -22.12 19.16
CA PRO A 330 14.31 -20.72 19.14
C PRO A 330 13.49 -19.93 18.11
N LYS A 331 12.73 -18.94 18.58
CA LYS A 331 11.80 -18.16 17.75
C LYS A 331 12.34 -16.81 17.22
N THR A 332 13.57 -16.44 17.60
CA THR A 332 14.24 -15.22 17.09
C THR A 332 15.74 -15.46 16.89
N LYS A 333 16.36 -14.67 16.00
CA LYS A 333 17.82 -14.70 15.70
C LYS A 333 18.74 -14.31 16.87
N TYR A 334 18.18 -13.96 18.03
CA TYR A 334 18.90 -13.59 19.25
C TYR A 334 18.88 -14.68 20.33
N ARG A 335 18.20 -15.82 20.09
CA ARG A 335 18.17 -16.96 21.01
C ARG A 335 19.30 -17.95 20.70
N PRO A 336 19.88 -18.62 21.71
CA PRO A 336 20.86 -19.68 21.50
C PRO A 336 20.21 -20.88 20.79
N ALA A 337 21.06 -21.75 20.22
CA ALA A 337 20.61 -22.99 19.58
C ALA A 337 19.83 -23.89 20.55
N GLY A 338 18.61 -24.27 20.18
CA GLY A 338 17.77 -25.19 20.95
C GLY A 338 18.33 -26.61 20.82
N GLN A 339 18.49 -27.32 21.93
CA GLN A 339 19.24 -28.59 21.96
C GLN A 339 18.48 -29.81 21.41
N HIS A 340 17.19 -29.65 21.06
CA HIS A 340 16.30 -30.74 20.66
C HIS A 340 16.07 -30.83 19.13
N TYR A 341 16.95 -30.23 18.32
CA TYR A 341 16.93 -30.43 16.87
C TYR A 341 17.24 -31.90 16.50
N PRO A 342 16.70 -32.42 15.38
CA PRO A 342 17.04 -33.77 14.94
C PRO A 342 18.52 -33.88 14.61
N ASN A 343 19.20 -34.88 15.19
CA ASN A 343 20.66 -35.04 15.09
C ASN A 343 21.10 -36.49 14.77
N SER A 344 20.14 -37.37 14.45
CA SER A 344 20.36 -38.81 14.27
C SER A 344 19.38 -39.42 13.28
N VAL A 345 19.84 -40.41 12.51
CA VAL A 345 19.04 -41.18 11.53
C VAL A 345 17.84 -41.93 12.15
N LYS A 346 17.78 -42.01 13.49
CA LYS A 346 16.67 -42.63 14.24
C LYS A 346 15.54 -41.66 14.57
N ASP A 347 15.75 -40.36 14.39
CA ASP A 347 14.73 -39.33 14.61
C ASP A 347 13.75 -39.30 13.42
N PRO A 348 12.42 -39.37 13.62
CA PRO A 348 11.47 -39.35 12.51
C PRO A 348 11.45 -38.01 11.75
N ARG A 349 12.02 -36.94 12.33
CA ARG A 349 12.24 -35.64 11.69
C ARG A 349 13.52 -35.59 10.84
N TRP A 350 14.35 -36.65 10.83
CA TRP A 350 15.56 -36.73 10.00
C TRP A 350 15.25 -36.72 8.50
N TYR A 351 16.19 -36.22 7.69
CA TYR A 351 16.03 -36.15 6.24
C TYR A 351 15.93 -37.53 5.57
N ASN A 352 15.40 -37.54 4.35
CA ASN A 352 15.45 -38.70 3.47
C ASN A 352 16.86 -38.86 2.89
N GLU A 353 17.44 -40.05 2.99
CA GLU A 353 18.78 -40.37 2.48
C GLU A 353 18.77 -40.94 1.04
N LYS A 354 17.63 -40.80 0.32
CA LYS A 354 17.51 -41.15 -1.10
C LYS A 354 18.60 -40.49 -1.97
N SER A 355 19.19 -41.27 -2.88
CA SER A 355 20.11 -40.79 -3.91
C SER A 355 19.36 -40.25 -5.12
N PHE A 356 20.07 -39.45 -5.93
CA PHE A 356 19.58 -39.02 -7.24
C PHE A 356 19.48 -40.22 -8.21
N PRO A 357 18.49 -40.28 -9.11
CA PRO A 357 17.47 -39.26 -9.42
C PRO A 357 16.14 -39.40 -8.64
N ASP A 358 16.05 -40.26 -7.62
CA ASP A 358 14.79 -40.50 -6.92
C ASP A 358 14.26 -39.22 -6.24
N PRO A 359 13.06 -38.72 -6.61
CA PRO A 359 12.52 -37.50 -6.02
C PRO A 359 12.02 -37.71 -4.58
N ALA A 360 11.81 -36.59 -3.88
CA ALA A 360 11.13 -36.54 -2.60
C ALA A 360 9.74 -37.21 -2.68
N TYR A 361 9.38 -38.00 -1.66
CA TYR A 361 8.11 -38.72 -1.59
C TYR A 361 7.37 -38.58 -0.25
N ARG A 362 7.92 -37.80 0.67
CA ARG A 362 7.40 -37.50 2.01
C ARG A 362 7.06 -36.01 2.11
N SER A 363 7.61 -35.27 3.07
CA SER A 363 7.29 -33.86 3.30
C SER A 363 7.62 -32.92 2.14
N CYS A 364 8.62 -33.23 1.31
CA CYS A 364 9.02 -32.36 0.19
C CYS A 364 8.38 -32.75 -1.16
N LYS A 365 7.57 -33.80 -1.23
CA LYS A 365 7.05 -34.37 -2.50
C LYS A 365 6.27 -33.38 -3.39
N ASP A 366 5.52 -32.47 -2.78
CA ASP A 366 4.63 -31.52 -3.47
C ASP A 366 5.34 -30.19 -3.81
N CYS A 367 6.60 -30.02 -3.37
CA CYS A 367 7.40 -28.84 -3.67
C CYS A 367 7.79 -28.76 -5.15
N PRO A 368 8.11 -27.57 -5.68
CA PRO A 368 8.70 -27.43 -7.01
C PRO A 368 9.96 -28.29 -7.15
N ASN A 369 10.23 -28.78 -8.36
CA ASN A 369 11.48 -29.47 -8.68
C ASN A 369 12.58 -28.47 -9.09
N VAL A 370 13.81 -28.96 -9.22
CA VAL A 370 14.98 -28.16 -9.62
C VAL A 370 14.78 -27.34 -10.92
N ASN A 371 14.08 -27.89 -11.92
CA ASN A 371 13.78 -27.19 -13.18
C ASN A 371 12.78 -26.05 -12.95
N GLU A 372 11.68 -26.35 -12.25
CA GLU A 372 10.61 -25.39 -11.92
C GLU A 372 11.15 -24.23 -11.08
N THR A 373 12.05 -24.52 -10.14
CA THR A 373 12.73 -23.51 -9.33
C THR A 373 13.64 -22.60 -10.17
N TRP A 374 14.40 -23.15 -11.12
CA TRP A 374 15.20 -22.35 -12.05
C TRP A 374 14.30 -21.38 -12.85
N TRP A 375 13.18 -21.87 -13.41
CA TRP A 375 12.21 -21.01 -14.11
C TRP A 375 11.73 -19.85 -13.26
N TYR A 376 11.37 -20.08 -11.98
CA TYR A 376 10.93 -19.00 -11.09
C TYR A 376 12.04 -17.94 -10.83
N ILE A 377 13.32 -18.32 -10.80
CA ILE A 377 14.45 -17.41 -10.51
C ILE A 377 14.88 -16.60 -11.74
N GLN A 378 14.89 -17.23 -12.91
CA GLN A 378 15.36 -16.62 -14.16
C GLN A 378 14.26 -15.81 -14.85
N ASP A 379 13.18 -16.47 -15.24
CA ASP A 379 12.12 -15.91 -16.10
C ASP A 379 10.84 -15.59 -15.30
N GLY A 380 10.78 -16.08 -14.07
CA GLY A 380 9.75 -15.77 -13.07
C GLY A 380 9.82 -14.36 -12.50
N ASP A 381 10.78 -13.53 -12.93
CA ASP A 381 10.85 -12.08 -12.65
C ASP A 381 10.75 -11.80 -11.14
N PRO A 382 11.82 -12.12 -10.38
CA PRO A 382 11.87 -11.90 -8.94
C PRO A 382 11.90 -10.40 -8.59
N HIS A 383 11.10 -9.96 -7.60
CA HIS A 383 11.19 -8.62 -6.99
C HIS A 383 11.27 -8.76 -5.47
N TRP A 384 12.25 -8.10 -4.85
CA TRP A 384 12.43 -8.13 -3.40
C TRP A 384 11.63 -7.03 -2.70
N ASP A 385 10.70 -7.44 -1.82
CA ASP A 385 9.86 -6.53 -1.05
C ASP A 385 10.44 -6.33 0.35
N SER A 386 11.23 -5.27 0.51
CA SER A 386 11.77 -4.83 1.80
C SER A 386 10.75 -4.09 2.67
N GLU A 387 9.52 -3.89 2.19
CA GLU A 387 8.58 -2.91 2.74
C GLU A 387 7.31 -3.56 3.31
N GLU A 388 6.70 -4.55 2.65
CA GLU A 388 5.45 -5.14 3.15
C GLU A 388 5.67 -5.93 4.47
N LEU A 389 4.84 -5.60 5.46
CA LEU A 389 4.91 -6.13 6.81
C LEU A 389 4.26 -7.51 6.94
N TRP A 390 4.89 -8.36 7.73
CA TRP A 390 4.36 -9.65 8.16
C TRP A 390 4.78 -9.97 9.59
N VAL A 391 4.08 -10.92 10.22
CA VAL A 391 4.29 -11.34 11.61
C VAL A 391 4.78 -12.77 11.63
N MET A 392 5.70 -13.08 12.55
CA MET A 392 6.07 -14.44 12.89
C MET A 392 6.46 -14.50 14.37
N TYR A 393 5.88 -15.45 15.11
CA TYR A 393 6.15 -15.70 16.52
C TYR A 393 6.06 -14.45 17.41
N ASP A 394 4.98 -13.70 17.25
CA ASP A 394 4.70 -12.43 17.96
C ASP A 394 5.71 -11.30 17.71
N HIS A 395 6.57 -11.43 16.69
CA HIS A 395 7.46 -10.40 16.20
C HIS A 395 7.05 -9.91 14.80
N LEU A 396 7.32 -8.64 14.50
CA LEU A 396 7.02 -7.97 13.23
C LEU A 396 8.27 -7.97 12.34
N TYR A 397 8.11 -8.18 11.05
CA TYR A 397 9.20 -8.23 10.06
C TYR A 397 8.78 -7.60 8.72
N THR A 398 9.76 -7.30 7.88
CA THR A 398 9.62 -7.10 6.42
C THR A 398 10.59 -8.05 5.69
N GLY A 399 10.63 -8.01 4.36
CA GLY A 399 11.57 -8.81 3.56
C GLY A 399 10.94 -10.09 3.01
N GLY A 400 11.19 -10.34 1.72
CA GLY A 400 10.68 -11.49 0.99
C GLY A 400 10.68 -11.25 -0.53
N MET A 401 10.29 -12.28 -1.27
CA MET A 401 10.38 -12.32 -2.73
C MET A 401 8.99 -12.45 -3.38
N TRP A 402 8.67 -11.57 -4.33
CA TRP A 402 7.61 -11.79 -5.31
C TRP A 402 8.13 -12.59 -6.49
N LEU A 403 7.39 -13.61 -6.92
CA LEU A 403 7.69 -14.45 -8.10
C LEU A 403 6.43 -14.59 -8.96
N LYS A 404 6.55 -14.54 -10.29
CA LYS A 404 5.43 -14.83 -11.20
C LYS A 404 4.89 -16.24 -10.95
N LYS A 405 3.57 -16.38 -10.91
CA LYS A 405 2.89 -17.69 -10.98
C LYS A 405 3.25 -18.35 -12.32
N LYS A 406 3.47 -19.66 -12.32
CA LYS A 406 3.95 -20.44 -13.49
C LYS A 406 3.17 -20.19 -14.78
N ASN A 407 1.84 -20.00 -14.68
CA ASN A 407 0.98 -19.68 -15.83
C ASN A 407 1.26 -18.30 -16.48
N ASN A 408 2.09 -17.46 -15.87
CA ASN A 408 2.56 -16.17 -16.40
C ASN A 408 4.06 -16.21 -16.82
N ILE A 409 4.70 -17.38 -16.75
CA ILE A 409 6.10 -17.59 -17.17
C ILE A 409 6.09 -18.28 -18.53
N SER A 410 6.59 -17.61 -19.57
CA SER A 410 6.64 -18.17 -20.92
C SER A 410 7.62 -19.36 -20.97
N GLY A 411 7.19 -20.47 -21.56
CA GLY A 411 8.03 -21.67 -21.70
C GLY A 411 8.20 -22.52 -20.43
N PHE A 412 7.58 -22.16 -19.29
CA PHE A 412 7.70 -22.86 -18.01
C PHE A 412 7.53 -24.38 -18.15
N SER A 413 8.50 -25.14 -17.67
CA SER A 413 8.50 -26.60 -17.77
C SER A 413 8.99 -27.26 -16.48
N SER A 414 8.32 -28.36 -16.10
CA SER A 414 8.77 -29.23 -15.03
C SER A 414 9.84 -30.23 -15.47
N SER A 415 9.93 -30.53 -16.78
CA SER A 415 10.87 -31.52 -17.34
C SER A 415 12.11 -30.91 -17.97
N ARG A 416 12.23 -29.58 -18.03
CA ARG A 416 13.43 -28.87 -18.50
C ARG A 416 13.57 -27.54 -17.78
N SER A 417 14.76 -27.21 -17.32
CA SER A 417 15.15 -25.86 -16.90
C SER A 417 15.21 -24.89 -18.11
N PRO A 418 15.31 -23.56 -17.91
CA PRO A 418 15.44 -22.59 -18.99
C PRO A 418 16.62 -22.81 -19.96
N ASN A 419 17.69 -23.51 -19.54
CA ASN A 419 18.81 -23.85 -20.43
C ASN A 419 18.52 -25.08 -21.35
N GLY A 420 17.33 -25.67 -21.23
CA GLY A 420 16.89 -26.85 -21.99
C GLY A 420 17.24 -28.20 -21.34
N THR A 421 18.06 -28.22 -20.30
CA THR A 421 18.47 -29.45 -19.58
C THR A 421 17.42 -29.86 -18.54
N ASP A 422 17.15 -31.15 -18.45
CA ASP A 422 16.42 -31.76 -17.34
C ASP A 422 17.36 -32.11 -16.17
N TYR A 423 17.38 -31.27 -15.14
CA TYR A 423 18.17 -31.53 -13.93
C TYR A 423 17.46 -32.46 -12.92
N THR A 424 16.26 -32.97 -13.22
CA THR A 424 15.63 -34.04 -12.41
C THR A 424 16.15 -35.43 -12.77
N THR A 425 16.71 -35.62 -13.97
CA THR A 425 17.21 -36.91 -14.46
C THR A 425 18.68 -36.89 -14.91
N LYS A 426 19.20 -35.76 -15.40
CA LYS A 426 20.60 -35.64 -15.82
C LYS A 426 21.54 -35.55 -14.59
N PRO A 427 22.62 -36.35 -14.51
CA PRO A 427 23.51 -36.42 -13.36
C PRO A 427 24.52 -35.24 -13.32
N GLU A 428 24.01 -34.00 -13.34
CA GLU A 428 24.80 -32.77 -13.40
C GLU A 428 24.31 -31.78 -12.34
N SER A 429 25.24 -31.06 -11.72
CA SER A 429 24.90 -30.06 -10.71
C SER A 429 24.24 -28.82 -11.33
N ALA A 430 22.93 -28.65 -11.17
CA ALA A 430 22.24 -27.40 -11.45
C ALA A 430 22.71 -26.25 -10.53
N SER A 431 22.94 -25.06 -11.08
CA SER A 431 23.05 -23.83 -10.29
C SER A 431 22.75 -22.62 -11.15
N TYR A 432 22.08 -21.63 -10.58
CA TYR A 432 21.77 -20.36 -11.23
C TYR A 432 21.70 -19.24 -10.20
N ASN A 433 22.12 -18.03 -10.54
CA ASN A 433 22.15 -16.88 -9.63
C ASN A 433 21.68 -15.60 -10.34
N ASN A 434 20.40 -15.25 -10.15
CA ASN A 434 19.89 -13.94 -10.54
C ASN A 434 20.40 -12.89 -9.56
N ASN A 435 21.45 -12.18 -9.97
CA ASN A 435 22.15 -11.17 -9.20
C ASN A 435 21.49 -9.77 -9.26
N ASN A 436 20.46 -9.60 -10.10
CA ASN A 436 19.91 -8.29 -10.47
C ASN A 436 18.42 -8.21 -10.09
N VAL A 437 18.06 -8.70 -8.91
CA VAL A 437 16.68 -8.65 -8.40
C VAL A 437 16.29 -7.19 -8.13
N PRO A 438 15.29 -6.61 -8.82
CA PRO A 438 14.74 -5.30 -8.49
C PRO A 438 14.13 -5.25 -7.09
N PHE A 439 14.13 -4.06 -6.50
CA PHE A 439 13.49 -3.78 -5.21
C PHE A 439 12.07 -3.25 -5.42
N GLY A 440 11.16 -3.61 -4.51
CA GLY A 440 9.79 -3.14 -4.45
C GLY A 440 8.77 -4.22 -4.79
N ARG A 441 7.50 -3.81 -4.85
CA ARG A 441 6.38 -4.66 -5.24
C ARG A 441 6.16 -4.59 -6.76
N PRO A 442 5.97 -5.71 -7.47
CA PRO A 442 5.69 -5.68 -8.91
C PRO A 442 4.30 -5.08 -9.18
N GLU A 443 4.20 -4.18 -10.18
CA GLU A 443 2.99 -3.40 -10.49
C GLU A 443 1.73 -4.28 -10.64
N ASN A 444 1.86 -5.42 -11.33
CA ASN A 444 0.76 -6.37 -11.56
C ASN A 444 0.85 -7.57 -10.60
N SER A 445 0.95 -7.30 -9.29
CA SER A 445 1.16 -8.31 -8.24
C SER A 445 0.12 -9.46 -8.22
N GLU A 446 -1.04 -9.32 -8.86
CA GLU A 446 -2.00 -10.42 -9.09
C GLU A 446 -1.40 -11.59 -9.88
N LYS A 447 -0.47 -11.32 -10.81
CA LYS A 447 0.26 -12.35 -11.59
C LYS A 447 1.34 -13.08 -10.78
N TYR A 448 1.66 -12.58 -9.60
CA TYR A 448 2.76 -13.03 -8.76
C TYR A 448 2.22 -13.73 -7.50
N PHE A 449 3.11 -14.37 -6.76
CA PHE A 449 2.91 -14.79 -5.38
C PHE A 449 4.11 -14.35 -4.55
N TYR A 450 3.90 -14.22 -3.24
CA TYR A 450 4.93 -13.80 -2.30
C TYR A 450 5.48 -15.00 -1.52
N LEU A 451 6.78 -14.96 -1.21
CA LEU A 451 7.47 -15.82 -0.28
C LEU A 451 8.20 -14.93 0.75
N PRO A 452 7.80 -14.90 2.04
CA PRO A 452 8.49 -14.13 3.08
C PRO A 452 9.93 -14.60 3.33
N ALA A 453 10.77 -13.71 3.86
CA ALA A 453 12.14 -14.05 4.28
C ALA A 453 12.15 -14.76 5.65
N LEU A 454 11.69 -16.00 5.71
CA LEU A 454 11.53 -16.75 6.98
C LEU A 454 12.85 -17.23 7.62
N GLY A 455 14.01 -17.00 6.99
CA GLY A 455 15.29 -17.49 7.49
C GLY A 455 15.40 -19.01 7.41
N GLY A 456 15.93 -19.65 8.45
CA GLY A 456 16.01 -21.11 8.56
C GLY A 456 16.74 -21.58 9.82
N TYR A 457 16.73 -22.90 10.05
CA TYR A 457 17.46 -23.53 11.16
C TYR A 457 18.74 -24.23 10.71
N ASP A 458 19.82 -24.05 11.48
CA ASP A 458 21.08 -24.78 11.35
C ASP A 458 21.51 -25.32 12.72
N HIS A 459 21.61 -26.65 12.87
CA HIS A 459 21.92 -27.34 14.13
C HIS A 459 21.16 -26.77 15.36
N GLY A 460 19.86 -26.52 15.19
CA GLY A 460 18.99 -25.97 16.22
C GLY A 460 19.09 -24.46 16.48
N ARG A 461 20.03 -23.73 15.84
CA ARG A 461 20.09 -22.26 15.80
C ARG A 461 19.09 -21.73 14.77
N PHE A 462 18.50 -20.55 15.01
CA PHE A 462 17.61 -19.87 14.07
C PHE A 462 18.27 -18.59 13.56
N ASP A 463 18.37 -18.39 12.25
CA ASP A 463 19.11 -17.27 11.66
C ASP A 463 18.37 -16.61 10.48
N ASN A 464 18.75 -15.37 10.21
CA ASN A 464 18.46 -14.60 8.98
C ASN A 464 16.96 -14.38 8.64
N ILE A 465 16.06 -14.49 9.62
CA ILE A 465 14.67 -14.07 9.48
C ILE A 465 14.59 -12.56 9.17
N GLY A 466 13.80 -12.20 8.15
CA GLY A 466 13.73 -10.87 7.53
C GLY A 466 14.73 -10.63 6.39
N GLU A 467 15.78 -11.45 6.29
CA GLU A 467 16.94 -11.21 5.42
C GLU A 467 17.12 -12.29 4.34
N VAL A 468 16.70 -13.53 4.63
CA VAL A 468 16.89 -14.72 3.77
C VAL A 468 15.58 -15.52 3.66
N GLY A 469 15.30 -16.08 2.48
CA GLY A 469 14.37 -17.18 2.30
C GLY A 469 15.08 -18.46 1.88
N ASN A 470 14.78 -19.57 2.57
CA ASN A 470 15.24 -20.91 2.19
C ASN A 470 14.04 -21.84 1.99
N TYR A 471 13.88 -22.36 0.77
CA TYR A 471 12.65 -23.01 0.33
C TYR A 471 12.92 -24.31 -0.45
N TRP A 472 12.60 -25.46 0.15
CA TRP A 472 13.00 -26.79 -0.36
C TRP A 472 12.44 -27.12 -1.75
N THR A 473 13.22 -27.79 -2.60
CA THR A 473 12.67 -28.50 -3.78
C THR A 473 12.39 -29.97 -3.48
N CYS A 474 11.63 -30.63 -4.34
CA CYS A 474 11.46 -32.08 -4.32
C CYS A 474 12.67 -32.87 -4.91
N THR A 475 13.79 -32.23 -5.25
CA THR A 475 14.91 -32.85 -5.99
C THR A 475 16.21 -32.96 -5.17
N PRO A 476 16.79 -34.16 -5.01
CA PRO A 476 18.12 -34.33 -4.41
C PRO A 476 19.23 -33.80 -5.33
N THR A 477 20.41 -33.47 -4.80
CA THR A 477 21.58 -33.17 -5.66
C THR A 477 22.25 -34.47 -6.14
N PRO A 478 22.68 -34.56 -7.41
CA PRO A 478 23.51 -35.67 -7.88
C PRO A 478 24.95 -35.56 -7.34
N TRP A 479 25.64 -36.68 -7.27
CA TRP A 479 27.10 -36.70 -7.24
C TRP A 479 27.60 -36.84 -8.70
N ASN A 480 28.18 -35.79 -9.27
CA ASN A 480 28.43 -35.65 -10.72
C ASN A 480 29.18 -36.85 -11.38
N THR A 481 30.04 -37.55 -10.65
CA THR A 481 30.80 -38.72 -11.16
C THR A 481 30.21 -40.09 -10.77
N SER A 482 29.13 -40.12 -10.00
CA SER A 482 28.49 -41.35 -9.48
C SER A 482 27.08 -41.03 -8.95
N PRO A 483 26.11 -40.70 -9.82
CA PRO A 483 24.84 -40.08 -9.42
C PRO A 483 24.01 -40.88 -8.42
N SER A 484 24.06 -42.21 -8.50
CA SER A 484 23.35 -43.12 -7.60
C SER A 484 23.92 -43.15 -6.17
N THR A 485 25.07 -42.50 -5.92
CA THR A 485 25.65 -42.32 -4.58
C THR A 485 24.82 -41.28 -3.80
N PRO A 486 24.31 -41.62 -2.59
CA PRO A 486 23.59 -40.66 -1.76
C PRO A 486 24.43 -39.44 -1.40
N THR A 487 23.95 -38.26 -1.79
CA THR A 487 24.46 -36.97 -1.31
C THR A 487 23.74 -36.57 -0.03
N LYS A 488 24.39 -35.78 0.84
CA LYS A 488 23.70 -35.07 1.94
C LYS A 488 23.07 -33.76 1.47
N GLY A 489 22.69 -33.69 0.19
CA GLY A 489 22.30 -32.46 -0.49
C GLY A 489 21.00 -32.56 -1.28
N ALA A 490 20.25 -31.46 -1.27
CA ALA A 490 19.06 -31.25 -2.07
C ALA A 490 19.03 -29.83 -2.60
N TYR A 491 18.33 -29.61 -3.71
CA TYR A 491 18.16 -28.27 -4.25
C TYR A 491 17.14 -27.48 -3.43
N TYR A 492 17.35 -26.17 -3.32
CA TYR A 492 16.40 -25.24 -2.73
C TYR A 492 16.44 -23.90 -3.47
N LEU A 493 15.31 -23.19 -3.43
CA LEU A 493 15.27 -21.76 -3.70
C LEU A 493 15.94 -21.07 -2.50
N TYR A 494 17.04 -20.38 -2.78
CA TYR A 494 17.71 -19.48 -1.87
C TYR A 494 17.50 -18.06 -2.37
N PHE A 495 17.06 -17.15 -1.51
CA PHE A 495 17.16 -15.72 -1.81
C PHE A 495 17.60 -14.95 -0.57
N TYR A 496 18.36 -13.87 -0.79
CA TYR A 496 18.90 -13.07 0.31
C TYR A 496 19.07 -11.60 -0.07
N LEU A 497 18.93 -10.75 0.94
CA LEU A 497 19.36 -9.36 0.92
C LEU A 497 20.83 -9.28 1.40
N ASP A 498 21.67 -8.49 0.73
CA ASP A 498 23.06 -8.32 1.15
C ASP A 498 23.18 -7.53 2.46
N ASN A 499 24.28 -7.70 3.19
CA ASN A 499 24.52 -7.06 4.51
C ASN A 499 24.52 -5.52 4.49
N LYS A 500 24.36 -4.87 3.33
CA LYS A 500 24.23 -3.42 3.16
C LYS A 500 22.81 -2.96 2.82
N GLY A 501 21.86 -3.88 2.62
CA GLY A 501 20.48 -3.58 2.24
C GLY A 501 20.33 -3.01 0.83
N LYS A 502 21.25 -3.30 -0.09
CA LYS A 502 21.39 -2.63 -1.40
C LYS A 502 21.34 -3.56 -2.61
N LYS A 503 21.50 -4.86 -2.40
CA LYS A 503 21.40 -5.86 -3.47
C LYS A 503 20.65 -7.09 -2.94
N CYS A 504 19.60 -7.50 -3.64
CA CYS A 504 19.01 -8.83 -3.45
C CYS A 504 19.51 -9.79 -4.54
N THR A 505 19.64 -11.07 -4.20
CA THR A 505 19.97 -12.15 -5.12
C THR A 505 18.97 -13.29 -4.95
N ALA A 506 18.51 -13.87 -6.05
CA ALA A 506 17.72 -15.11 -6.07
C ALA A 506 18.53 -16.22 -6.75
N SER A 507 18.56 -17.40 -6.14
CA SER A 507 19.54 -18.44 -6.43
C SER A 507 18.95 -19.84 -6.37
N LEU A 508 19.37 -20.67 -7.32
CA LEU A 508 19.21 -22.13 -7.26
C LEU A 508 20.51 -22.69 -6.70
N TYR A 509 20.46 -23.17 -5.46
CA TYR A 509 21.62 -23.69 -4.75
C TYR A 509 21.42 -25.15 -4.36
N GLY A 510 22.53 -25.89 -4.35
CA GLY A 510 22.61 -27.28 -3.91
C GLY A 510 23.96 -27.49 -3.23
N GLY A 511 23.97 -28.16 -2.08
CA GLY A 511 25.15 -28.35 -1.25
C GLY A 511 24.85 -29.34 -0.12
N LEU A 512 25.75 -29.47 0.86
CA LEU A 512 25.50 -30.31 2.03
C LEU A 512 24.55 -29.57 2.98
N ASN A 513 23.25 -29.89 2.91
CA ASN A 513 22.19 -29.07 3.48
C ASN A 513 20.94 -29.82 3.96
N ARG A 514 20.77 -31.13 3.71
CA ARG A 514 19.51 -31.83 4.07
C ARG A 514 19.21 -31.78 5.58
N ASP A 515 20.23 -31.53 6.38
CA ASP A 515 20.21 -31.31 7.83
C ASP A 515 19.63 -29.96 8.28
N LYS A 516 19.50 -28.98 7.38
CA LYS A 516 18.95 -27.65 7.69
C LYS A 516 17.43 -27.70 7.78
N GLY A 517 16.85 -26.88 8.66
CA GLY A 517 15.42 -26.68 8.74
C GLY A 517 14.99 -25.55 7.83
N PHE A 518 14.51 -25.86 6.62
CA PHE A 518 13.99 -24.88 5.65
C PHE A 518 12.48 -25.06 5.43
N THR A 519 11.82 -24.05 4.88
CA THR A 519 10.36 -24.03 4.69
C THR A 519 9.96 -24.79 3.42
N LEU A 520 8.74 -25.36 3.42
CA LEU A 520 8.13 -25.94 2.22
C LEU A 520 7.42 -24.85 1.41
N TRP A 521 7.20 -25.08 0.12
CA TRP A 521 6.44 -24.16 -0.74
C TRP A 521 5.75 -24.91 -1.87
N GLU A 522 4.67 -24.33 -2.40
CA GLU A 522 3.90 -24.90 -3.51
C GLU A 522 4.13 -24.11 -4.80
N LYS A 523 4.21 -24.82 -5.94
CA LYS A 523 4.24 -24.22 -7.28
C LYS A 523 2.90 -23.60 -7.67
N LYS A 524 2.80 -22.28 -7.49
CA LYS A 524 1.67 -21.43 -7.87
C LYS A 524 1.78 -21.02 -9.34
#